data_AF-A0A8H6A364-F1
#
_entry.id   AF-A0A8H6A364-F1
#
_cell.length_a   1.000
_cell.length_b   1.000
_cell.length_c   1.000
_cell.angle_alpha   90.00
_cell.angle_beta   90.00
_cell.angle_gamma   90.00
#
_symmetry.space_group_name_H-M   'P 1'
#
loop_
_entity.id
_entity.type
_entity.pdbx_description
1 polymer ?
#
loop_
_entity_poly.entity_id
_entity_poly.type
_entity_poly.pdbx_seq_one_letter_code
_entity_poly.pdbx_strand_id
1 'polypeptide(L)'
;MRKLNFAGGEPFLYPKFLGEAVDFCKEVLCLESVSIVTNGSLVKETFLVKHGHNIDILAISCDSFNEATNLEIGRGSGDHVKMLYRIRDLCRKYGIKFKINTVVCKLNFQEDMNKYIEDLAPFRWKCFQVLLVSGENDSTETKRDARKFLITDEEFNLFCVVHRQQKSFVPESNTLMAKSYLILDEYMRFLDRDGRQPSAPILKVGVRRALDSVYWDEKSFVSRGGIYDWKRDQVACPGIHREVEW
;
A
#
# COMPACT_ATOMS: atom_id res chain seq x y z
N MET A 1 -17.18 -5.09 6.09
CA MET A 1 -15.90 -4.69 5.44
C MET A 1 -15.87 -5.24 4.02
N ARG A 2 -15.52 -4.48 2.97
CA ARG A 2 -15.50 -4.99 1.58
C ARG A 2 -14.11 -5.30 1.04
N LYS A 3 -13.07 -4.71 1.63
CA LYS A 3 -11.67 -4.88 1.21
C LYS A 3 -10.76 -5.02 2.40
N LEU A 4 -9.66 -5.73 2.22
CA LEU A 4 -8.56 -5.76 3.17
C LEU A 4 -7.22 -5.60 2.44
N ASN A 5 -6.30 -4.84 3.04
CA ASN A 5 -4.95 -4.66 2.53
C ASN A 5 -3.93 -5.11 3.58
N PHE A 6 -3.16 -6.15 3.28
CA PHE A 6 -2.03 -6.57 4.10
C PHE A 6 -0.82 -5.68 3.79
N ALA A 7 -0.34 -4.96 4.80
CA ALA A 7 0.82 -4.07 4.73
C ALA A 7 1.65 -4.21 6.02
N GLY A 8 2.43 -3.20 6.38
CA GLY A 8 3.26 -3.20 7.60
C GLY A 8 4.73 -3.40 7.27
N GLY A 9 5.43 -4.20 8.09
CA GLY A 9 6.89 -4.29 8.11
C GLY A 9 7.51 -4.62 6.76
N GLU A 10 7.50 -5.91 6.44
CA GLU A 10 7.45 -6.50 5.09
C GLU A 10 6.60 -7.80 5.20
N PRO A 11 5.36 -7.85 4.65
CA PRO A 11 4.44 -8.99 4.87
C PRO A 11 5.00 -10.36 4.49
N PHE A 12 5.84 -10.43 3.46
CA PHE A 12 6.41 -11.70 2.99
C PHE A 12 7.48 -12.29 3.92
N LEU A 13 7.81 -11.63 5.04
CA LEU A 13 8.55 -12.25 6.15
C LEU A 13 7.75 -13.37 6.83
N TYR A 14 6.41 -13.33 6.78
CA TYR A 14 5.53 -14.32 7.38
C TYR A 14 4.64 -15.00 6.33
N PRO A 15 5.22 -15.69 5.32
CA PRO A 15 4.49 -16.15 4.15
C PRO A 15 3.41 -17.19 4.48
N LYS A 16 3.61 -18.02 5.52
CA LYS A 16 2.60 -18.99 5.95
C LYS A 16 1.35 -18.27 6.47
N PHE A 17 1.53 -17.35 7.43
CA PHE A 17 0.44 -16.57 7.99
C PHE A 17 -0.25 -15.70 6.93
N LEU A 18 0.53 -15.02 6.09
CA LEU A 18 0.00 -14.18 5.01
C LEU A 18 -0.88 -14.99 4.04
N GLY A 19 -0.41 -16.18 3.63
CA GLY A 19 -1.16 -17.06 2.75
C GLY A 19 -2.48 -17.52 3.36
N GLU A 20 -2.44 -18.02 4.61
CA GLU A 20 -3.64 -18.43 5.35
C GLU A 20 -4.64 -17.29 5.53
N ALA A 21 -4.17 -16.07 5.83
CA ALA A 21 -5.01 -14.90 5.99
C ALA A 21 -5.64 -14.43 4.67
N VAL A 22 -4.88 -14.47 3.57
CA VAL A 22 -5.37 -14.14 2.22
C VAL A 22 -6.49 -15.11 1.81
N ASP A 23 -6.26 -16.42 1.96
CA ASP A 23 -7.24 -17.44 1.61
C ASP A 23 -8.50 -17.30 2.46
N PHE A 24 -8.36 -17.13 3.78
CA PHE A 24 -9.50 -16.90 4.67
C PHE A 24 -10.33 -15.68 4.26
N CYS A 25 -9.67 -14.57 3.89
CA CYS A 25 -10.36 -13.35 3.49
C CYS A 25 -11.16 -13.51 2.18
N LYS A 26 -10.66 -14.27 1.20
CA LYS A 26 -11.40 -14.47 -0.06
C LYS A 26 -12.41 -15.60 0.01
N GLU A 27 -12.05 -16.72 0.63
CA GLU A 27 -12.84 -17.95 0.56
C GLU A 27 -13.90 -18.01 1.65
N VAL A 28 -13.59 -17.55 2.86
CA VAL A 28 -14.50 -17.63 4.02
C VAL A 28 -15.26 -16.33 4.22
N LEU A 29 -14.55 -15.19 4.19
CA LEU A 29 -15.19 -13.87 4.36
C LEU A 29 -15.78 -13.30 3.07
N CYS A 30 -15.50 -13.92 1.92
CA CYS A 30 -15.95 -13.47 0.61
C CYS A 30 -15.67 -11.98 0.35
N LEU A 31 -14.52 -11.49 0.81
CA LEU A 31 -14.15 -10.08 0.60
C LEU A 31 -14.01 -9.79 -0.90
N GLU A 32 -14.47 -8.61 -1.30
CA GLU A 32 -14.43 -8.21 -2.70
C GLU A 32 -13.01 -7.95 -3.20
N SER A 33 -12.11 -7.53 -2.31
CA SER A 33 -10.72 -7.24 -2.65
C SER A 33 -9.80 -7.65 -1.51
N VAL A 34 -8.81 -8.47 -1.81
CA VAL A 34 -7.65 -8.72 -0.95
C VAL A 34 -6.41 -8.20 -1.67
N SER A 35 -5.72 -7.27 -1.03
CA SER A 35 -4.50 -6.67 -1.57
C SER A 35 -3.32 -6.82 -0.61
N ILE A 36 -2.11 -6.78 -1.18
CA ILE A 36 -0.86 -6.85 -0.41
C ILE A 36 0.04 -5.71 -0.88
N VAL A 37 0.61 -4.96 0.07
CA VAL A 37 1.69 -3.99 -0.17
C VAL A 37 3.00 -4.58 0.33
N THR A 38 4.02 -4.64 -0.53
CA THR A 38 5.32 -5.26 -0.24
C THR A 38 6.46 -4.51 -0.93
N ASN A 39 7.67 -4.59 -0.39
CA ASN A 39 8.89 -4.18 -1.08
C ASN A 39 9.31 -5.15 -2.19
N GLY A 40 8.68 -6.33 -2.28
CA GLY A 40 8.89 -7.30 -3.37
C GLY A 40 10.04 -8.29 -3.17
N SER A 41 11.01 -7.99 -2.30
CA SER A 41 12.28 -8.73 -2.20
C SER A 41 12.10 -10.20 -1.83
N LEU A 42 11.09 -10.52 -1.04
CA LEU A 42 10.79 -11.87 -0.54
C LEU A 42 9.67 -12.57 -1.32
N VAL A 43 9.14 -11.96 -2.38
CA VAL A 43 8.08 -12.57 -3.20
C VAL A 43 8.65 -13.75 -3.99
N LYS A 44 8.14 -14.95 -3.68
CA LYS A 44 8.47 -16.19 -4.38
C LYS A 44 7.30 -16.62 -5.24
N GLU A 45 7.58 -17.13 -6.44
CA GLU A 45 6.55 -17.65 -7.34
C GLU A 45 5.74 -18.79 -6.70
N THR A 46 6.38 -19.63 -5.88
CA THR A 46 5.69 -20.71 -5.14
C THR A 46 4.56 -20.21 -4.24
N PHE A 47 4.67 -19.00 -3.69
CA PHE A 47 3.60 -18.37 -2.92
C PHE A 47 2.42 -18.00 -3.84
N LEU A 48 2.71 -17.42 -5.01
CA LEU A 48 1.68 -17.01 -5.97
C LEU A 48 1.01 -18.21 -6.66
N VAL A 49 1.73 -19.31 -6.88
CA VAL A 49 1.14 -20.59 -7.32
C VAL A 49 0.07 -21.04 -6.33
N LYS A 50 0.36 -20.95 -5.04
CA LYS A 50 -0.54 -21.45 -4.00
C LYS A 50 -1.70 -20.49 -3.70
N HIS A 51 -1.41 -19.20 -3.52
CA HIS A 51 -2.36 -18.21 -2.98
C HIS A 51 -2.76 -17.13 -3.99
N GLY A 52 -2.10 -17.04 -5.15
CA GLY A 52 -2.29 -15.95 -6.11
C GLY A 52 -3.70 -15.88 -6.72
N HIS A 53 -4.44 -16.98 -6.69
CA HIS A 53 -5.84 -16.98 -7.11
C HIS A 53 -6.74 -16.17 -6.16
N ASN A 54 -6.34 -15.99 -4.91
CA ASN A 54 -7.03 -15.19 -3.88
C ASN A 54 -6.46 -13.77 -3.71
N ILE A 55 -5.50 -13.36 -4.55
CA ILE A 55 -4.92 -12.01 -4.47
C ILE A 55 -5.49 -11.18 -5.63
N ASP A 56 -6.22 -10.11 -5.30
CA ASP A 56 -6.74 -9.20 -6.30
C ASP A 56 -5.65 -8.22 -6.75
N ILE A 57 -4.90 -7.65 -5.80
CA ILE A 57 -3.89 -6.60 -6.06
C ILE A 57 -2.59 -6.91 -5.32
N LEU A 58 -1.47 -6.90 -6.06
CA LEU A 58 -0.13 -6.89 -5.48
C LEU A 58 0.53 -5.55 -5.78
N ALA A 59 0.76 -4.76 -4.73
CA ALA A 59 1.33 -3.43 -4.80
C ALA A 59 2.80 -3.45 -4.36
N ILE A 60 3.70 -3.04 -5.25
CA ILE A 60 5.14 -3.01 -4.98
C ILE A 60 5.59 -1.60 -4.65
N SER A 61 6.29 -1.44 -3.53
CA SER A 61 6.96 -0.18 -3.19
C SER A 61 8.20 0.00 -4.06
N CYS A 62 8.21 1.04 -4.90
CA CYS A 62 9.33 1.42 -5.74
C CYS A 62 9.43 2.94 -5.77
N ASP A 63 10.50 3.48 -5.19
CA ASP A 63 10.66 4.92 -5.05
C ASP A 63 11.54 5.53 -6.15
N SER A 64 12.37 4.73 -6.82
CA SER A 64 13.24 5.19 -7.91
C SER A 64 13.51 4.07 -8.91
N PHE A 65 13.77 4.42 -10.17
CA PHE A 65 14.31 3.53 -11.21
C PHE A 65 15.83 3.66 -11.37
N ASN A 66 16.45 4.58 -10.62
CA ASN A 66 17.88 4.64 -10.38
C ASN A 66 18.25 3.84 -9.10
N GLU A 67 19.10 2.82 -9.25
CA GLU A 67 19.53 1.97 -8.13
C GLU A 67 20.36 2.72 -7.08
N ALA A 68 21.16 3.71 -7.47
CA ALA A 68 21.92 4.53 -6.51
C ALA A 68 20.98 5.38 -5.64
N THR A 69 19.94 5.97 -6.24
CA THR A 69 18.90 6.69 -5.51
C THR A 69 18.14 5.75 -4.56
N ASN A 70 17.79 4.52 -5.00
CA ASN A 70 17.15 3.54 -4.11
C ASN A 70 18.06 3.18 -2.92
N LEU A 71 19.36 2.96 -3.16
CA LEU A 71 20.32 2.70 -2.08
C LEU A 71 20.38 3.85 -1.07
N GLU A 72 20.39 5.10 -1.54
CA GLU A 72 20.42 6.29 -0.67
C GLU A 72 19.11 6.47 0.12
N ILE A 73 17.97 6.14 -0.48
CA ILE A 73 16.67 6.07 0.21
C ILE A 73 16.66 4.93 1.25
N GLY A 74 17.50 3.90 1.06
CA GLY A 74 17.55 2.70 1.91
C GLY A 74 16.67 1.56 1.39
N ARG A 75 16.43 1.51 0.09
CA ARG A 75 15.71 0.44 -0.61
C ARG A 75 16.61 -0.43 -1.46
N GLY A 76 16.43 -1.74 -1.33
CA GLY A 76 17.12 -2.72 -2.15
C GLY A 76 18.63 -2.76 -1.89
N SER A 77 19.31 -3.58 -2.69
CA SER A 77 20.76 -3.75 -2.67
C SER A 77 21.35 -3.61 -4.09
N GLY A 78 20.65 -2.92 -4.99
CA GLY A 78 21.09 -2.65 -6.37
C GLY A 78 20.38 -3.45 -7.49
N ASP A 79 19.35 -4.24 -7.18
CA ASP A 79 18.60 -5.06 -8.15
C ASP A 79 17.07 -4.82 -8.08
N HIS A 80 16.63 -3.71 -7.49
CA HIS A 80 15.21 -3.45 -7.21
C HIS A 80 14.38 -3.33 -8.49
N VAL A 81 14.92 -2.67 -9.52
CA VAL A 81 14.22 -2.49 -10.81
C VAL A 81 14.03 -3.85 -11.48
N LYS A 82 15.07 -4.69 -11.53
CA LYS A 82 14.99 -6.04 -12.10
C LYS A 82 13.94 -6.90 -11.37
N MET A 83 13.92 -6.82 -10.04
CA MET A 83 12.93 -7.50 -9.21
C MET A 83 11.50 -7.02 -9.52
N LEU A 84 11.30 -5.72 -9.75
CA LEU A 84 10.00 -5.14 -10.08
C LEU A 84 9.44 -5.72 -11.40
N TYR A 85 10.25 -5.80 -12.45
CA TYR A 85 9.84 -6.42 -13.72
C TYR A 85 9.51 -7.91 -13.56
N ARG A 86 10.30 -8.66 -12.78
CA ARG A 86 10.00 -10.05 -12.45
C ARG A 86 8.63 -10.19 -11.78
N ILE A 87 8.32 -9.35 -10.79
CA ILE A 87 7.02 -9.39 -10.10
C ILE A 87 5.89 -8.97 -11.04
N ARG A 88 6.10 -7.99 -11.91
CA ARG A 88 5.14 -7.59 -12.95
C ARG A 88 4.78 -8.77 -13.84
N ASP A 89 5.78 -9.56 -14.28
CA ASP A 89 5.56 -10.76 -15.11
C ASP A 89 4.81 -11.85 -14.35
N LEU A 90 5.13 -12.07 -13.07
CA LEU A 90 4.39 -13.00 -12.21
C LEU A 90 2.93 -12.56 -12.03
N CYS A 91 2.69 -11.26 -11.80
CA CYS A 91 1.33 -10.73 -11.70
C CYS A 91 0.53 -11.02 -12.97
N ARG A 92 1.11 -10.79 -14.15
CA ARG A 92 0.48 -11.13 -15.44
C ARG A 92 0.20 -12.62 -15.56
N LYS A 93 1.16 -13.47 -15.22
CA LYS A 93 1.04 -14.94 -15.28
C LYS A 93 -0.11 -15.47 -14.43
N TYR A 94 -0.32 -14.91 -13.24
CA TYR A 94 -1.35 -15.35 -12.29
C TYR A 94 -2.62 -14.47 -12.30
N GLY A 95 -2.73 -13.53 -13.24
CA GLY A 95 -3.88 -12.63 -13.36
C GLY A 95 -4.05 -11.65 -12.20
N ILE A 96 -3.00 -11.32 -11.44
CA ILE A 96 -3.06 -10.40 -10.30
C ILE A 96 -2.92 -8.95 -10.81
N LYS A 97 -3.75 -8.02 -10.32
CA LYS A 97 -3.62 -6.60 -10.68
C LYS A 97 -2.32 -6.04 -10.08
N PHE A 98 -1.37 -5.66 -10.95
CA PHE A 98 -0.06 -5.12 -10.55
C PHE A 98 -0.12 -3.62 -10.27
N LYS A 99 0.24 -3.21 -9.05
CA LYS A 99 0.25 -1.81 -8.60
C LYS A 99 1.65 -1.38 -8.18
N ILE A 100 1.96 -0.10 -8.40
CA ILE A 100 3.18 0.53 -7.88
C ILE A 100 2.80 1.59 -6.85
N ASN A 101 3.55 1.65 -5.75
CA ASN A 101 3.51 2.70 -4.76
C ASN A 101 4.89 3.38 -4.72
N THR A 102 4.92 4.70 -4.86
CA THR A 102 6.13 5.52 -4.85
C THR A 102 6.00 6.58 -3.75
N VAL A 103 6.99 6.68 -2.87
CA VAL A 103 7.14 7.83 -1.98
C VAL A 103 8.06 8.84 -2.65
N VAL A 104 7.51 10.00 -2.97
CA VAL A 104 8.21 11.14 -3.58
C VAL A 104 8.87 11.94 -2.47
N CYS A 105 10.18 12.10 -2.57
CA CYS A 105 11.06 12.68 -1.58
C CYS A 105 12.19 13.48 -2.24
N LYS A 106 13.08 14.04 -1.41
CA LYS A 106 14.12 14.96 -1.88
C LYS A 106 15.05 14.36 -2.92
N LEU A 107 15.20 13.03 -2.92
CA LEU A 107 16.13 12.32 -3.80
C LEU A 107 15.53 11.92 -5.16
N ASN A 108 14.21 11.92 -5.31
CA ASN A 108 13.55 11.42 -6.53
C ASN A 108 12.49 12.38 -7.12
N PHE A 109 12.17 13.51 -6.49
CA PHE A 109 11.10 14.40 -6.98
C PHE A 109 11.38 15.00 -8.37
N GLN A 110 12.64 14.98 -8.83
CA GLN A 110 13.05 15.44 -10.17
C GLN A 110 13.22 14.28 -11.17
N GLU A 111 13.04 13.03 -10.75
CA GLU A 111 13.19 11.88 -11.62
C GLU A 111 12.03 11.78 -12.61
N ASP A 112 12.33 11.60 -13.90
CA ASP A 112 11.34 11.26 -14.91
C ASP A 112 11.17 9.74 -14.98
N MET A 113 10.03 9.25 -14.49
CA MET A 113 9.68 7.84 -14.40
C MET A 113 8.76 7.38 -15.55
N ASN A 114 8.37 8.28 -16.47
CA ASN A 114 7.30 8.00 -17.46
C ASN A 114 7.57 6.72 -18.26
N LYS A 115 8.78 6.59 -18.84
CA LYS A 115 9.14 5.42 -19.65
C LYS A 115 9.02 4.10 -18.88
N TYR A 116 9.48 4.06 -17.63
CA TYR A 116 9.44 2.84 -16.82
C TYR A 116 8.01 2.47 -16.44
N ILE A 117 7.18 3.46 -16.10
CA ILE A 117 5.77 3.25 -15.77
C ILE A 117 4.98 2.79 -16.99
N GLU A 118 5.26 3.33 -18.18
CA GLU A 118 4.68 2.87 -19.45
C GLU A 118 5.04 1.41 -19.72
N ASP A 119 6.33 1.05 -19.58
CA ASP A 119 6.82 -0.31 -19.82
C ASP A 119 6.26 -1.34 -18.82
N LEU A 120 6.16 -0.95 -17.54
CA LEU A 120 5.62 -1.81 -16.48
C LEU A 120 4.10 -1.94 -16.58
N ALA A 121 3.43 -0.89 -17.07
CA ALA A 121 1.99 -0.78 -17.22
C ALA A 121 1.21 -1.21 -15.95
N PRO A 122 1.48 -0.62 -14.77
CA PRO A 122 0.68 -0.91 -13.59
C PRO A 122 -0.74 -0.43 -13.80
N PHE A 123 -1.74 -1.17 -13.29
CA PHE A 123 -3.13 -0.71 -13.39
C PHE A 123 -3.36 0.55 -12.53
N ARG A 124 -2.53 0.74 -11.51
CA ARG A 124 -2.52 1.92 -10.64
C ARG A 124 -1.11 2.20 -10.15
N TRP A 125 -0.73 3.46 -10.17
CA TRP A 125 0.52 3.99 -9.65
C TRP A 125 0.19 5.09 -8.63
N LYS A 126 0.36 4.78 -7.34
CA LYS A 126 0.15 5.75 -6.27
C LYS A 126 1.45 6.45 -5.95
N CYS A 127 1.43 7.79 -5.98
CA CYS A 127 2.58 8.61 -5.64
C CYS A 127 2.26 9.43 -4.41
N PHE A 128 2.93 9.13 -3.30
CA PHE A 128 2.74 9.77 -2.02
C PHE A 128 3.81 10.83 -1.83
N GLN A 129 3.44 12.03 -1.41
CA GLN A 129 4.42 12.95 -0.85
C GLN A 129 5.01 12.32 0.43
N VAL A 130 6.31 12.46 0.68
CA VAL A 130 6.88 11.96 1.95
C VAL A 130 6.22 12.64 3.16
N LEU A 131 5.86 11.84 4.16
CA LEU A 131 5.13 12.26 5.35
C LEU A 131 5.95 12.03 6.62
N LEU A 132 5.98 13.04 7.50
CA LEU A 132 6.42 12.85 8.90
C LEU A 132 5.27 12.28 9.72
N VAL A 133 5.57 11.25 10.50
CA VAL A 133 4.66 10.62 11.44
C VAL A 133 5.31 10.65 12.81
N SER A 134 4.63 11.27 13.77
CA SER A 134 5.21 11.47 15.09
C SER A 134 5.45 10.14 15.82
N GLY A 135 6.64 9.98 16.39
CA GLY A 135 7.05 8.74 17.07
C GLY A 135 7.52 7.62 16.14
N GLU A 136 7.39 7.79 14.82
CA GLU A 136 7.82 6.79 13.83
C GLU A 136 9.09 7.24 13.08
N ASN A 137 9.09 8.47 12.55
CA ASN A 137 10.16 8.95 11.67
C ASN A 137 10.48 10.46 11.80
N ASP A 138 10.04 11.13 12.87
CA ASP A 138 10.07 12.59 13.01
C ASP A 138 11.29 13.15 13.76
N SER A 139 12.16 12.29 14.29
CA SER A 139 13.24 12.73 15.18
C SER A 139 14.53 11.90 15.05
N THR A 140 15.59 12.34 15.72
CA THR A 140 16.84 11.56 15.83
C THR A 140 16.73 10.42 16.84
N GLU A 141 15.74 10.47 17.73
CA GLU A 141 15.46 9.48 18.75
C GLU A 141 14.58 8.33 18.21
N THR A 142 13.82 8.57 17.14
CA THR A 142 13.02 7.54 16.47
C THR A 142 13.88 6.57 15.66
N LYS A 143 13.35 5.38 15.36
CA LYS A 143 14.07 4.35 14.58
C LYS A 143 14.48 4.84 13.18
N ARG A 144 13.79 5.85 12.66
CA ARG A 144 14.03 6.47 11.36
C ARG A 144 13.97 8.00 11.52
N ASP A 145 14.62 8.71 10.62
CA ASP A 145 14.54 10.17 10.52
C ASP A 145 14.26 10.55 9.07
N ALA A 146 13.01 10.96 8.81
CA ALA A 146 12.52 11.31 7.49
C ALA A 146 12.73 12.79 7.14
N ARG A 147 13.21 13.63 8.08
CA ARG A 147 13.31 15.09 7.89
C ARG A 147 14.21 15.49 6.73
N LYS A 148 15.30 14.74 6.52
CA LYS A 148 16.23 14.95 5.39
C LYS A 148 15.63 14.63 4.01
N PHE A 149 14.53 13.89 3.97
CA PHE A 149 13.88 13.47 2.74
C PHE A 149 12.71 14.38 2.35
N LEU A 150 12.32 15.34 3.20
CA LEU A 150 11.15 16.18 2.99
C LEU A 150 11.27 17.04 1.73
N ILE A 151 10.11 17.25 1.12
CA ILE A 151 9.90 18.12 -0.04
C ILE A 151 8.72 19.05 0.22
N THR A 152 8.74 20.22 -0.41
CA THR A 152 7.60 21.14 -0.35
C THR A 152 6.43 20.65 -1.20
N ASP A 153 5.24 21.24 -1.01
CA ASP A 153 4.08 20.96 -1.85
C ASP A 153 4.33 21.36 -3.31
N GLU A 154 5.12 22.41 -3.56
CA GLU A 154 5.55 22.83 -4.90
C GLU A 154 6.46 21.79 -5.54
N GLU A 155 7.45 21.26 -4.81
CA GLU A 155 8.34 20.20 -5.31
C GLU A 155 7.55 18.92 -5.65
N PHE A 156 6.58 18.54 -4.81
CA PHE A 156 5.69 17.42 -5.11
C PHE A 156 4.80 17.70 -6.34
N ASN A 157 4.30 18.93 -6.49
CA ASN A 157 3.52 19.32 -7.65
C ASN A 157 4.34 19.30 -8.95
N LEU A 158 5.63 19.65 -8.92
CA LEU A 158 6.52 19.50 -10.06
C LEU A 158 6.60 18.03 -10.52
N PHE A 159 6.79 17.10 -9.58
CA PHE A 159 6.75 15.67 -9.88
C PHE A 159 5.40 15.27 -10.50
N CYS A 160 4.28 15.78 -9.97
CA CYS A 160 2.94 15.49 -10.51
C CYS A 160 2.76 16.00 -11.94
N VAL A 161 3.26 17.20 -12.24
CA VAL A 161 3.16 17.81 -13.58
C VAL A 161 3.92 17.00 -14.63
N VAL A 162 5.12 16.52 -14.30
CA VAL A 162 5.95 15.69 -15.19
C VAL A 162 5.24 14.38 -15.56
N HIS A 163 4.48 13.81 -14.62
CA HIS A 163 3.88 12.48 -14.77
C HIS A 163 2.37 12.48 -15.06
N ARG A 164 1.75 13.65 -15.23
CA ARG A 164 0.28 13.80 -15.35
C ARG A 164 -0.37 13.03 -16.49
N GLN A 165 0.41 12.65 -17.51
CA GLN A 165 -0.09 11.90 -18.68
C GLN A 165 -0.18 10.39 -18.42
N GLN A 166 0.42 9.89 -17.33
CA GLN A 166 0.32 8.49 -16.96
C GLN A 166 -1.09 8.15 -16.51
N LYS A 167 -1.78 7.29 -17.27
CA LYS A 167 -3.19 6.91 -17.00
C LYS A 167 -3.41 6.28 -15.64
N SER A 168 -2.39 5.60 -15.11
CA SER A 168 -2.44 4.91 -13.82
C SER A 168 -2.10 5.81 -12.63
N PHE A 169 -1.66 7.06 -12.88
CA PHE A 169 -1.14 7.97 -11.87
C PHE A 169 -2.20 8.47 -10.90
N VAL A 170 -1.90 8.37 -9.60
CA VAL A 170 -2.76 8.83 -8.51
C VAL A 170 -1.88 9.52 -7.47
N PRO A 171 -1.82 10.87 -7.46
CA PRO A 171 -1.05 11.62 -6.47
C PRO A 171 -1.78 11.69 -5.13
N GLU A 172 -1.03 11.60 -4.04
CA GLU A 172 -1.50 11.78 -2.66
C GLU A 172 -0.55 12.69 -1.88
N SER A 173 -0.93 13.95 -1.73
CA SER A 173 -0.24 14.90 -0.87
C SER A 173 -0.41 14.56 0.61
N ASN A 174 0.42 15.15 1.46
CA ASN A 174 0.34 14.99 2.92
C ASN A 174 -1.04 15.37 3.48
N THR A 175 -1.65 16.44 2.94
CA THR A 175 -3.00 16.90 3.31
C THR A 175 -4.08 15.85 3.02
N LEU A 176 -3.90 15.05 1.97
CA LEU A 176 -4.83 14.00 1.56
C LEU A 176 -4.61 12.69 2.36
N MET A 177 -3.35 12.35 2.64
CA MET A 177 -3.00 11.13 3.36
C MET A 177 -3.41 11.17 4.83
N ALA A 178 -3.21 12.30 5.51
CA ALA A 178 -3.42 12.43 6.96
C ALA A 178 -4.85 12.12 7.46
N LYS A 179 -5.84 12.01 6.55
CA LYS A 179 -7.26 11.94 6.91
C LYS A 179 -7.97 10.68 6.43
N SER A 180 -7.28 9.77 5.76
CA SER A 180 -7.96 8.91 4.78
C SER A 180 -7.60 7.42 4.85
N TYR A 181 -6.83 6.98 5.84
CA TYR A 181 -6.50 5.57 6.04
C TYR A 181 -6.96 5.09 7.41
N LEU A 182 -7.67 3.96 7.42
CA LEU A 182 -7.96 3.22 8.63
C LEU A 182 -6.90 2.14 8.77
N ILE A 183 -5.99 2.31 9.73
CA ILE A 183 -4.83 1.42 9.92
C ILE A 183 -5.06 0.59 11.18
N LEU A 184 -4.99 -0.73 11.03
CA LEU A 184 -4.90 -1.67 12.14
C LEU A 184 -3.44 -2.06 12.33
N ASP A 185 -2.95 -1.95 13.55
CA ASP A 185 -1.61 -2.41 13.93
C ASP A 185 -1.58 -3.93 14.18
N GLU A 186 -0.41 -4.44 14.58
CA GLU A 186 -0.17 -5.86 14.83
C GLU A 186 -0.99 -6.44 15.99
N TYR A 187 -1.56 -5.60 16.86
CA TYR A 187 -2.45 -6.00 17.95
C TYR A 187 -3.93 -5.79 17.61
N MET A 188 -4.23 -5.51 16.34
CA MET A 188 -5.58 -5.21 15.86
C MET A 188 -6.19 -4.01 16.60
N ARG A 189 -5.38 -2.97 16.81
CA ARG A 189 -5.82 -1.65 17.30
C ARG A 189 -5.84 -0.68 16.15
N PHE A 190 -6.87 0.17 16.08
CA PHE A 190 -6.84 1.32 15.18
C PHE A 190 -5.81 2.35 15.64
N LEU A 191 -4.98 2.81 14.71
CA LEU A 191 -4.08 3.93 14.89
C LEU A 191 -4.82 5.25 14.69
N ASP A 192 -4.52 6.24 15.54
CA ASP A 192 -5.05 7.59 15.39
C ASP A 192 -4.19 8.42 14.42
N ARG A 193 -4.81 9.46 13.83
CA ARG A 193 -4.26 10.29 12.75
C ARG A 193 -2.98 11.05 13.12
N ASP A 194 -2.88 11.43 14.38
CA ASP A 194 -1.82 12.32 14.88
C ASP A 194 -0.64 11.56 15.51
N GLY A 195 -0.58 10.22 15.35
CA GLY A 195 0.39 9.40 16.09
C GLY A 195 0.11 9.36 17.60
N ARG A 196 -1.14 9.66 18.00
CA ARG A 196 -1.62 9.50 19.38
C ARG A 196 -1.74 8.02 19.76
N GLN A 197 -2.13 7.78 21.00
CA GLN A 197 -2.34 6.44 21.53
C GLN A 197 -3.33 5.65 20.65
N PRO A 198 -2.98 4.41 20.26
CA PRO A 198 -3.88 3.54 19.53
C PRO A 198 -5.12 3.21 20.38
N SER A 199 -6.21 2.88 19.70
CA SER A 199 -7.42 2.36 20.35
C SER A 199 -7.16 1.07 21.16
N ALA A 200 -8.12 0.66 21.98
CA ALA A 200 -8.09 -0.69 22.54
C ALA A 200 -8.26 -1.75 21.41
N PRO A 201 -7.68 -2.96 21.54
CA PRO A 201 -7.79 -4.00 20.50
C PRO A 201 -9.23 -4.30 20.15
N ILE A 202 -9.56 -4.41 18.85
CA ILE A 202 -10.92 -4.76 18.40
C ILE A 202 -11.36 -6.12 18.94
N LEU A 203 -10.42 -7.02 19.23
CA LEU A 203 -10.69 -8.32 19.83
C LEU A 203 -11.14 -8.23 21.30
N LYS A 204 -10.91 -7.10 21.97
CA LYS A 204 -11.33 -6.85 23.35
C LYS A 204 -12.60 -6.01 23.43
N VAL A 205 -12.66 -4.93 22.65
CA VAL A 205 -13.74 -3.94 22.76
C VAL A 205 -14.76 -4.00 21.62
N GLY A 206 -14.47 -4.74 20.54
CA GLY A 206 -15.25 -4.73 19.31
C GLY A 206 -14.89 -3.55 18.40
N VAL A 207 -15.23 -3.67 17.13
CA VAL A 207 -14.82 -2.70 16.09
C VAL A 207 -15.40 -1.32 16.33
N ARG A 208 -16.71 -1.23 16.60
CA ARG A 208 -17.40 0.06 16.78
C ARG A 208 -16.81 0.91 17.90
N ARG A 209 -16.62 0.32 19.09
CA ARG A 209 -16.01 1.04 20.23
C ARG A 209 -14.55 1.43 19.97
N ALA A 210 -13.78 0.59 19.29
CA ALA A 210 -12.42 0.94 18.91
C ALA A 210 -12.40 2.09 17.89
N LEU A 211 -13.29 2.06 16.89
CA LEU A 211 -13.46 3.14 15.92
C LEU A 211 -13.90 4.44 16.58
N ASP A 212 -14.88 4.42 17.48
CA ASP A 212 -15.34 5.64 18.17
C ASP A 212 -14.23 6.31 18.98
N SER A 213 -13.21 5.55 19.38
CA SER A 213 -12.04 6.06 20.11
C SER A 213 -10.96 6.69 19.22
N VAL A 214 -11.05 6.52 17.90
CA VAL A 214 -10.17 7.17 16.91
C VAL A 214 -11.00 8.02 15.96
N TYR A 215 -10.58 9.24 15.65
CA TYR A 215 -11.38 10.05 14.74
C TYR A 215 -11.31 9.41 13.34
N TRP A 216 -12.42 8.90 12.78
CA TRP A 216 -12.50 8.36 11.39
C TRP A 216 -13.23 9.33 10.44
N ASP A 217 -12.66 9.62 9.27
CA ASP A 217 -13.17 10.60 8.30
C ASP A 217 -13.41 9.92 6.95
N GLU A 218 -14.63 9.41 6.83
CA GLU A 218 -15.11 8.75 5.62
C GLU A 218 -15.09 9.68 4.40
N LYS A 219 -15.32 10.98 4.56
CA LYS A 219 -15.36 11.94 3.44
C LYS A 219 -13.98 12.06 2.80
N SER A 220 -12.93 12.12 3.62
CA SER A 220 -11.54 12.15 3.15
C SER A 220 -11.10 10.84 2.50
N PHE A 221 -11.62 9.69 2.93
CA PHE A 221 -11.37 8.40 2.25
C PHE A 221 -11.94 8.37 0.82
N VAL A 222 -13.16 8.89 0.64
CA VAL A 222 -13.83 8.93 -0.68
C VAL A 222 -13.15 9.93 -1.61
N SER A 223 -12.84 11.14 -1.14
CA SER A 223 -12.26 12.21 -1.97
C SER A 223 -10.90 11.84 -2.57
N ARG A 224 -10.11 10.98 -1.90
CA ARG A 224 -8.83 10.48 -2.42
C ARG A 224 -8.94 9.31 -3.41
N GLY A 225 -10.13 8.99 -3.90
CA GLY A 225 -10.34 7.83 -4.79
C GLY A 225 -10.06 6.49 -4.11
N GLY A 226 -10.40 6.38 -2.81
CA GLY A 226 -10.38 5.11 -2.06
C GLY A 226 -11.37 4.09 -2.60
N ILE A 227 -12.37 4.56 -3.35
CA ILE A 227 -13.31 3.77 -4.15
C ILE A 227 -12.84 3.76 -5.61
N TYR A 228 -12.69 2.57 -6.21
CA TYR A 228 -12.14 2.34 -7.55
C TYR A 228 -12.47 0.91 -8.03
N ASP A 229 -12.22 0.53 -9.28
CA ASP A 229 -12.36 -0.89 -9.63
C ASP A 229 -11.24 -1.74 -8.99
N TRP A 230 -11.58 -2.35 -7.87
CA TRP A 230 -10.68 -3.07 -6.98
C TRP A 230 -10.81 -4.59 -7.07
N LYS A 231 -11.79 -5.09 -7.83
CA LYS A 231 -12.05 -6.51 -7.99
C LYS A 231 -11.18 -7.05 -9.12
N ARG A 232 -10.73 -8.30 -9.02
CA ARG A 232 -10.38 -9.05 -10.22
C ARG A 232 -11.66 -9.64 -10.83
N ASP A 233 -11.71 -9.81 -12.14
CA ASP A 233 -12.72 -10.66 -12.78
C ASP A 233 -12.55 -12.09 -12.25
N GLN A 234 -13.42 -12.50 -11.33
CA GLN A 234 -13.46 -13.85 -10.76
C GLN A 234 -14.89 -14.38 -10.78
N VAL A 235 -15.01 -15.71 -10.88
CA VAL A 235 -16.28 -16.42 -10.73
C VAL A 235 -16.80 -16.18 -9.33
N ALA A 236 -18.07 -15.76 -9.22
CA ALA A 236 -18.70 -15.43 -7.95
C ALA A 236 -18.57 -16.59 -6.95
N CYS A 237 -18.14 -16.28 -5.71
CA CYS A 237 -18.21 -17.24 -4.62
C CYS A 237 -19.71 -17.54 -4.39
N PRO A 238 -20.15 -18.82 -4.40
CA PRO A 238 -21.56 -19.17 -4.24
C PRO A 238 -22.10 -18.96 -2.82
N GLY A 239 -21.29 -18.41 -1.91
CA GLY A 239 -21.67 -18.13 -0.52
C GLY A 239 -22.43 -16.81 -0.40
N ILE A 240 -23.63 -16.90 0.18
CA ILE A 240 -24.46 -15.79 0.67
C ILE A 240 -23.55 -14.70 1.25
N HIS A 241 -23.63 -13.47 0.71
CA HIS A 241 -23.03 -12.29 1.32
C HIS A 241 -23.53 -12.21 2.77
N ARG A 242 -22.73 -12.67 3.73
CA ARG A 242 -22.94 -12.35 5.14
C ARG A 242 -22.55 -10.90 5.28
N GLU A 243 -23.55 -10.03 5.31
CA GLU A 243 -23.33 -8.67 5.77
C GLU A 243 -22.65 -8.75 7.14
N VAL A 244 -21.44 -8.21 7.22
CA VAL A 244 -20.74 -8.06 8.49
C VAL A 244 -21.46 -6.92 9.19
N GLU A 245 -22.48 -7.25 9.98
CA GLU A 245 -23.13 -6.31 10.89
C GLU A 245 -22.07 -5.80 11.90
N TRP A 246 -21.97 -4.48 12.02
CA TRP A 246 -20.96 -3.77 12.80
C TRP A 246 -21.46 -3.33 14.18
#